data_AF-A0A7G5GQ41-F1
#
_entry.id   AF-A0A7G5GQ41-F1
#
_cell.length_a   1.000
_cell.length_b   1.000
_cell.length_c   1.000
_cell.angle_alpha   90.00
_cell.angle_beta   90.00
_cell.angle_gamma   90.00
#
_symmetry.space_group_name_H-M   'P 1'
#
loop_
_entity.id
_entity.type
_entity.pdbx_description
1 polymer ?
#
loop_
_entity_poly.entity_id
_entity_poly.type
_entity_poly.pdbx_seq_one_letter_code
_entity_poly.pdbx_strand_id
1 'polypeptide(L)'
;MNRIIVALALSGLLLTLATASYAQFGINAPAGVSPTQDLEVYTRNGFLVQQKYVLTSTDPNASVNILSCVSNPAALTAQAGILKDPSGDANYSASVSYTCTQAISVTGVGIELVFEDLDTELTDDYVSITDNTLYEQRFSGNSSPARLIITGGYVTIKFRTDSDANVGRGFRLRWRALNSEIVTSPTPIAFGSAMQFDTKSYSFKAGYNNRASGNASSAFGYNSTASGDYSTAMGNQSIAGGDYSMALGQNNSATSLGAIAIGSANFVAQYAIGLGSQNSVSGLVSAVLGSQNTASGVTAGVLGYKNTASGDNSTALGNNNTTSGAYSAALGNNNTASGAYSTVLGYRMNTNSKTGAFMIGDSDPLGQGVTASGVTDQFVGRFLNGYFLLTCGDRNTGSGSRTGVQIGQGQNSWASISDSTKKERFRPINHTDLLQKINAMRLTTWNYKGQTQIRHYGPMAQDFYAAFGHDGLGQVGCDTLIYSHDFAGVTFAGVQALIRENEALKARLAQQEARLQQAEQDVRQANARLDALEAVLVPRRRVARR
;
A
#
# COMPACT_ATOMS: atom_id res chain seq x y z
N MET A 1 17.37 -48.61 5.93
CA MET A 1 17.27 -48.33 7.38
C MET A 1 18.45 -48.81 8.22
N ASN A 2 19.19 -49.87 7.86
CA ASN A 2 20.34 -50.37 8.65
C ASN A 2 21.75 -49.83 8.27
N ARG A 3 21.87 -48.77 7.45
CA ARG A 3 23.18 -48.16 7.12
C ARG A 3 23.34 -46.69 7.54
N ILE A 4 22.29 -46.09 8.10
CA ILE A 4 22.34 -44.72 8.67
C ILE A 4 22.57 -44.77 10.19
N ILE A 5 22.25 -45.89 10.84
CA ILE A 5 22.43 -46.08 12.29
C ILE A 5 23.91 -46.34 12.67
N VAL A 6 24.74 -46.83 11.75
CA VAL A 6 26.17 -47.09 12.02
C VAL A 6 27.03 -45.81 11.88
N ALA A 7 26.62 -44.85 11.06
CA ALA A 7 27.32 -43.56 10.92
C ALA A 7 27.08 -42.60 12.11
N LEU A 8 25.95 -42.75 12.81
CA LEU A 8 25.62 -42.00 14.02
C LEU A 8 26.24 -42.59 15.30
N ALA A 9 26.61 -43.88 15.31
CA ALA A 9 27.31 -44.50 16.43
C ALA A 9 28.82 -44.20 16.43
N LEU A 10 29.44 -44.00 15.26
CA LEU A 10 30.87 -43.69 15.14
C LEU A 10 31.21 -42.21 15.40
N SER A 11 30.24 -41.31 15.19
CA SER A 11 30.36 -39.88 15.52
C SER A 11 30.07 -39.56 16.99
N GLY A 12 29.38 -40.46 17.70
CA GLY A 12 29.14 -40.35 19.15
C GLY A 12 30.26 -40.94 20.03
N LEU A 13 31.16 -41.77 19.48
CA LEU A 13 32.20 -42.46 20.25
C LEU A 13 33.62 -41.85 20.10
N LEU A 14 33.81 -40.91 19.17
CA LEU A 14 35.06 -40.14 19.06
C LEU A 14 35.06 -38.83 19.89
N LEU A 15 34.00 -38.59 20.68
CA LEU A 15 33.86 -37.38 21.51
C LEU A 15 34.19 -37.61 22.99
N THR A 16 34.99 -38.63 23.33
CA THR A 16 35.34 -38.94 24.73
C THR A 16 36.85 -38.95 25.04
N LEU A 17 37.73 -38.58 24.12
CA LEU A 17 39.19 -38.56 24.38
C LEU A 17 39.94 -37.40 23.70
N ALA A 18 39.35 -36.21 23.71
CA ALA A 18 40.10 -34.98 23.47
C ALA A 18 39.69 -33.95 24.51
N THR A 19 40.55 -33.74 25.51
CA THR A 19 40.59 -32.51 26.27
C THR A 19 40.89 -31.39 25.28
N ALA A 20 39.85 -30.70 24.81
CA ALA A 20 40.01 -29.55 23.95
C ALA A 20 38.90 -28.54 24.25
N SER A 21 39.34 -27.48 24.95
CA SER A 21 39.15 -26.10 24.51
C SER A 21 37.72 -25.60 24.44
N TYR A 22 37.39 -24.69 25.35
CA TYR A 22 36.24 -23.79 25.23
C TYR A 22 36.18 -23.20 23.80
N ALA A 23 35.16 -23.56 23.03
CA ALA A 23 34.89 -22.94 21.74
C ALA A 23 34.32 -21.52 21.99
N GLN A 24 35.18 -20.51 21.94
CA GLN A 24 34.77 -19.10 21.90
C GLN A 24 34.08 -18.82 20.57
N PHE A 25 32.78 -18.55 20.59
CA PHE A 25 32.03 -18.06 19.43
C PHE A 25 32.24 -16.54 19.33
N GLY A 26 33.34 -16.11 18.69
CA GLY A 26 33.65 -14.70 18.49
C GLY A 26 32.74 -14.08 17.43
N ILE A 27 31.75 -13.30 17.85
CA ILE A 27 31.00 -12.43 16.93
C ILE A 27 31.83 -11.15 16.77
N ASN A 28 32.43 -10.95 15.59
CA ASN A 28 33.23 -9.79 15.16
C ASN A 28 34.65 -9.64 15.75
N ALA A 29 35.55 -10.57 15.47
CA ALA A 29 36.99 -10.27 15.52
C ALA A 29 37.65 -10.58 14.17
N PRO A 30 38.35 -9.61 13.54
CA PRO A 30 39.24 -9.89 12.40
C PRO A 30 40.26 -10.97 12.78
N ALA A 31 40.73 -11.76 11.80
CA ALA A 31 41.75 -12.78 12.03
C ALA A 31 42.97 -12.18 12.76
N GLY A 32 43.33 -12.76 13.91
CA GLY A 32 44.44 -12.30 14.75
C GLY A 32 44.07 -11.35 15.89
N VAL A 33 42.81 -10.94 16.01
CA VAL A 33 42.32 -10.15 17.16
C VAL A 33 41.51 -11.05 18.09
N SER A 34 41.89 -11.11 19.37
CA SER A 34 41.09 -11.82 20.38
C SER A 34 39.84 -10.99 20.72
N PRO A 35 38.62 -11.57 20.73
CA PRO A 35 37.37 -10.86 21.02
C PRO A 35 37.44 -10.07 22.34
N THR A 36 36.93 -8.85 22.39
CA THR A 36 36.85 -8.03 23.62
C THR A 36 35.58 -8.30 24.44
N GLN A 37 34.68 -9.12 23.93
CA GLN A 37 33.41 -9.50 24.56
C GLN A 37 33.27 -11.03 24.49
N ASP A 38 32.92 -11.66 25.61
CA ASP A 38 32.64 -13.10 25.66
C ASP A 38 31.13 -13.33 25.53
N LEU A 39 30.75 -14.37 24.79
CA LEU A 39 29.39 -14.91 24.76
C LEU A 39 29.19 -15.79 26.00
N GLU A 40 28.33 -15.39 26.92
CA GLU A 40 27.92 -16.23 28.04
C GLU A 40 26.63 -16.99 27.71
N VAL A 41 26.74 -18.32 27.69
CA VAL A 41 25.59 -19.24 27.58
C VAL A 41 25.10 -19.51 29.01
N TYR A 42 23.98 -18.92 29.40
CA TYR A 42 23.38 -19.22 30.70
C TYR A 42 22.61 -20.53 30.61
N THR A 43 22.76 -21.40 31.62
CA THR A 43 22.10 -22.71 31.73
C THR A 43 20.58 -22.63 31.89
N ARG A 44 20.00 -21.43 31.79
CA ARG A 44 18.56 -21.19 31.66
C ARG A 44 18.30 -20.17 30.56
N ASN A 45 18.01 -20.67 29.36
CA ASN A 45 17.14 -20.01 28.38
C ASN A 45 17.64 -18.68 27.74
N GLY A 46 18.95 -18.43 27.71
CA GLY A 46 19.46 -17.20 27.07
C GLY A 46 20.94 -17.21 26.71
N PHE A 47 21.26 -16.41 25.68
CA PHE A 47 22.63 -16.01 25.34
C PHE A 47 22.80 -14.56 25.74
N LEU A 48 23.78 -14.28 26.60
CA LEU A 48 24.16 -12.92 26.99
C LEU A 48 25.50 -12.59 26.35
N VAL A 49 25.55 -11.53 25.55
CA VAL A 49 26.81 -10.96 25.07
C VAL A 49 27.13 -9.78 25.99
N GLN A 50 28.13 -9.92 26.85
CA GLN A 50 28.56 -8.85 27.75
C GLN A 50 30.08 -8.83 27.92
N GLN A 51 30.61 -7.69 28.37
CA GLN A 51 32.01 -7.54 28.69
C GLN A 51 32.27 -8.27 30.04
N LYS A 52 33.16 -9.26 30.05
CA LYS A 52 33.34 -10.19 31.20
C LYS A 52 34.26 -9.64 32.28
N TYR A 53 35.22 -8.80 31.90
CA TYR A 53 36.27 -8.28 32.77
C TYR A 53 36.58 -6.83 32.47
N VAL A 54 36.93 -6.08 33.52
CA VAL A 54 37.49 -4.72 33.41
C VAL A 54 38.94 -4.77 33.90
N LEU A 55 39.87 -4.25 33.09
CA LEU A 55 41.27 -4.11 33.50
C LEU A 55 41.38 -3.08 34.62
N THR A 56 42.30 -3.30 35.56
CA THR A 56 42.65 -2.25 36.52
C THR A 56 43.08 -0.96 35.79
N SER A 57 42.75 0.20 36.38
CA SER A 57 43.23 1.51 35.92
C SER A 57 44.66 1.83 36.38
N THR A 58 45.28 0.96 37.19
CA THR A 58 46.66 1.12 37.64
C THR A 58 47.63 1.17 36.46
N ASP A 59 48.49 2.18 36.41
CA ASP A 59 49.53 2.30 35.38
C ASP A 59 50.60 1.19 35.56
N PRO A 60 50.78 0.29 34.58
CA PRO A 60 51.81 -0.75 34.63
C PRO A 60 53.23 -0.20 34.70
N ASN A 61 53.50 1.01 34.19
CA ASN A 61 54.84 1.59 34.23
C ASN A 61 55.24 2.09 35.62
N ALA A 62 54.29 2.20 36.55
CA ALA A 62 54.57 2.58 37.93
C ALA A 62 55.23 1.44 38.74
N SER A 63 55.20 0.20 38.26
CA SER A 63 55.82 -0.97 38.91
C SER A 63 56.60 -1.82 37.90
N VAL A 64 57.84 -1.42 37.62
CA VAL A 64 58.77 -2.17 36.77
C VAL A 64 59.67 -3.04 37.67
N ASN A 65 59.65 -4.35 37.44
CA ASN A 65 60.33 -5.34 38.24
C ASN A 65 61.28 -6.17 37.36
N ILE A 66 62.38 -6.62 37.95
CA ILE A 66 63.35 -7.51 37.31
C ILE A 66 63.16 -8.91 37.91
N LEU A 67 63.11 -9.92 37.06
CA LEU A 67 62.94 -11.31 37.46
C LEU A 67 64.08 -11.73 38.41
N SER A 68 63.72 -12.18 39.62
CA SER A 68 64.69 -12.58 40.63
C SER A 68 65.07 -14.06 40.50
N CYS A 69 66.37 -14.35 40.58
CA CYS A 69 66.94 -15.71 40.51
C CYS A 69 67.21 -16.33 41.88
N VAL A 70 66.68 -15.73 42.96
CA VAL A 70 66.80 -16.29 44.31
C VAL A 70 65.90 -17.50 44.48
N SER A 71 66.24 -18.38 45.42
CA SER A 71 65.35 -19.49 45.80
C SER A 71 64.08 -18.94 46.44
N ASN A 72 62.94 -19.11 45.75
CA ASN A 72 61.60 -18.73 46.19
C ASN A 72 61.38 -17.22 46.44
N PRO A 73 61.35 -16.38 45.40
CA PRO A 73 61.10 -14.95 45.55
C PRO A 73 59.66 -14.66 45.97
N ALA A 74 59.47 -13.58 46.74
CA ALA A 74 58.16 -13.10 47.14
C ALA A 74 57.31 -12.73 45.91
N ALA A 75 56.01 -13.05 45.94
CA ALA A 75 55.11 -12.74 44.84
C ALA A 75 54.94 -11.22 44.65
N LEU A 76 54.87 -10.77 43.39
CA LEU A 76 54.54 -9.39 43.05
C LEU A 76 53.04 -9.18 43.23
N THR A 77 52.67 -8.24 44.09
CA THR A 77 51.26 -8.01 44.50
C THR A 77 50.62 -6.76 43.90
N ALA A 78 51.37 -5.99 43.13
CA ALA A 78 50.84 -4.81 42.44
C ALA A 78 49.78 -5.23 41.40
N GLN A 79 48.68 -4.47 41.32
CA GLN A 79 47.56 -4.80 40.43
C GLN A 79 47.90 -4.64 38.95
N ALA A 80 48.95 -3.90 38.62
CA ALA A 80 49.54 -3.85 37.30
C ALA A 80 51.04 -3.63 37.42
N GLY A 81 51.79 -4.07 36.41
CA GLY A 81 53.23 -3.84 36.36
C GLY A 81 53.89 -4.41 35.13
N ILE A 82 55.21 -4.32 35.10
CA ILE A 82 56.08 -4.87 34.06
C ILE A 82 57.14 -5.74 34.71
N LEU A 83 57.35 -6.93 34.17
CA LEU A 83 58.39 -7.87 34.58
C LEU A 83 59.37 -8.03 33.42
N LYS A 84 60.63 -7.73 33.66
CA LYS A 84 61.73 -7.97 32.72
C LYS A 84 62.53 -9.20 33.16
N ASP A 85 63.28 -9.79 32.25
CA ASP A 85 64.28 -10.81 32.57
C ASP A 85 65.39 -10.27 33.52
N PRO A 86 66.25 -11.14 34.08
CA PRO A 86 67.27 -10.76 35.08
C PRO A 86 68.30 -9.73 34.61
N SER A 87 68.51 -9.56 33.30
CA SER A 87 69.40 -8.54 32.71
C SER A 87 68.72 -7.19 32.48
N GLY A 88 67.41 -7.10 32.69
CA GLY A 88 66.67 -5.86 32.61
C GLY A 88 66.47 -5.37 31.18
N ASP A 89 67.33 -4.46 30.72
CA ASP A 89 67.29 -3.90 29.35
C ASP A 89 68.50 -4.32 28.49
N ALA A 90 69.45 -5.07 29.08
CA ALA A 90 70.57 -5.66 28.36
C ALA A 90 70.22 -7.08 27.87
N ASN A 91 71.00 -7.62 26.94
CA ASN A 91 70.88 -9.03 26.57
C ASN A 91 71.20 -9.92 27.78
N TYR A 92 70.50 -11.05 27.88
CA TYR A 92 70.79 -12.01 28.94
C TYR A 92 72.14 -12.70 28.76
N SER A 93 72.69 -13.22 29.86
CA SER A 93 74.09 -13.65 29.92
C SER A 93 74.35 -14.91 29.09
N ALA A 94 75.31 -14.81 28.17
CA ALA A 94 75.79 -15.90 27.32
C ALA A 94 76.70 -16.92 28.04
N SER A 95 76.87 -16.81 29.36
CA SER A 95 77.88 -17.59 30.10
C SER A 95 77.37 -18.12 31.44
N VAL A 96 76.07 -17.98 31.70
CA VAL A 96 75.42 -18.45 32.92
C VAL A 96 74.06 -19.01 32.57
N SER A 97 73.88 -20.32 32.76
CA SER A 97 72.55 -20.94 32.78
C SER A 97 71.89 -20.58 34.10
N TYR A 98 70.70 -20.01 34.03
CA TYR A 98 69.90 -19.77 35.22
C TYR A 98 68.45 -20.14 34.96
N THR A 99 67.76 -20.53 36.02
CA THR A 99 66.30 -20.71 36.03
C THR A 99 65.75 -19.79 37.10
N CYS A 100 65.10 -18.72 36.68
CA CYS A 100 64.57 -17.69 37.57
C CYS A 100 63.06 -17.73 37.49
N THR A 101 62.39 -17.58 38.63
CA THR A 101 60.94 -17.72 38.75
C THR A 101 60.38 -16.53 39.49
N GLN A 102 59.21 -16.04 39.11
CA GLN A 102 58.52 -14.98 39.82
C GLN A 102 57.02 -15.26 39.80
N ALA A 103 56.40 -15.28 40.98
CA ALA A 103 54.95 -15.31 41.09
C ALA A 103 54.39 -13.89 40.99
N ILE A 104 53.25 -13.75 40.32
CA ILE A 104 52.41 -12.54 40.33
C ILE A 104 51.10 -12.95 40.99
N SER A 105 50.70 -12.21 42.03
CA SER A 105 49.51 -12.47 42.83
C SER A 105 48.69 -11.20 43.01
N VAL A 106 47.64 -11.03 42.21
CA VAL A 106 46.76 -9.85 42.23
C VAL A 106 45.44 -10.13 42.92
N THR A 107 44.72 -9.06 43.29
CA THR A 107 43.37 -9.15 43.84
C THR A 107 42.38 -8.92 42.70
N GLY A 108 41.86 -10.00 42.12
CA GLY A 108 40.96 -9.94 40.97
C GLY A 108 40.48 -11.34 40.56
N VAL A 109 39.69 -11.41 39.51
CA VAL A 109 39.20 -12.68 38.93
C VAL A 109 40.14 -13.25 37.87
N GLY A 110 41.17 -12.51 37.49
CA GLY A 110 42.19 -12.98 36.55
C GLY A 110 43.34 -11.99 36.36
N ILE A 111 44.25 -12.35 35.46
CA ILE A 111 45.41 -11.55 35.07
C ILE A 111 45.48 -11.50 33.54
N GLU A 112 45.55 -10.30 32.97
CA GLU A 112 46.00 -10.09 31.59
C GLU A 112 47.52 -10.09 31.57
N LEU A 113 48.12 -10.87 30.67
CA LEU A 113 49.55 -10.87 30.37
C LEU A 113 49.79 -10.53 28.90
N VAL A 114 50.70 -9.60 28.65
CA VAL A 114 51.08 -9.17 27.30
C VAL A 114 52.61 -9.09 27.21
N PHE A 115 53.19 -9.84 26.29
CA PHE A 115 54.60 -9.68 25.93
C PHE A 115 54.75 -8.43 25.07
N GLU A 116 55.39 -7.40 25.61
CA GLU A 116 55.74 -6.18 24.88
C GLU A 116 57.00 -6.40 24.04
N ASP A 117 57.90 -7.25 24.52
CA ASP A 117 59.07 -7.75 23.80
C ASP A 117 59.33 -9.20 24.24
N LEU A 118 59.72 -10.04 23.29
CA LEU A 118 60.19 -11.41 23.52
C LEU A 118 61.28 -11.66 22.48
N ASP A 119 62.50 -11.89 22.95
CA ASP A 119 63.68 -12.10 22.12
C ASP A 119 64.62 -13.06 22.84
N THR A 120 64.34 -14.35 22.65
CA THR A 120 65.02 -15.49 23.28
C THR A 120 65.54 -16.43 22.21
N GLU A 121 66.50 -17.29 22.54
CA GLU A 121 66.88 -18.39 21.66
C GLU A 121 65.66 -19.27 21.33
N LEU A 122 65.63 -19.83 20.12
CA LEU A 122 64.46 -20.58 19.63
C LEU A 122 64.29 -21.96 20.27
N THR A 123 65.37 -22.62 20.71
CA THR A 123 65.34 -24.05 21.06
C THR A 123 65.46 -24.32 22.56
N ASP A 124 66.38 -23.66 23.26
CA ASP A 124 66.75 -24.07 24.61
C ASP A 124 66.42 -23.03 25.68
N ASP A 125 66.38 -21.74 25.30
CA ASP A 125 65.87 -20.66 26.13
C ASP A 125 64.35 -20.50 26.03
N TYR A 126 63.69 -20.30 27.17
CA TYR A 126 62.25 -20.05 27.15
C TYR A 126 61.73 -19.29 28.37
N VAL A 127 60.67 -18.54 28.13
CA VAL A 127 59.78 -18.03 29.17
C VAL A 127 58.62 -19.01 29.31
N SER A 128 58.34 -19.50 30.52
CA SER A 128 57.14 -20.27 30.78
C SER A 128 56.18 -19.56 31.74
N ILE A 129 54.89 -19.77 31.47
CA ILE A 129 53.79 -19.23 32.25
C ILE A 129 53.02 -20.43 32.79
N THR A 130 53.01 -20.57 34.11
CA THR A 130 52.23 -21.60 34.81
C THR A 130 51.05 -20.96 35.51
N ASP A 131 49.84 -21.37 35.12
CA ASP A 131 48.62 -20.89 35.75
C ASP A 131 48.31 -21.60 37.08
N ASN A 132 47.20 -21.21 37.72
CA ASN A 132 46.71 -21.79 38.96
C ASN A 132 46.23 -23.25 38.84
N THR A 133 46.09 -23.79 37.63
CA THR A 133 45.77 -25.21 37.37
C THR A 133 47.02 -26.06 37.16
N LEU A 134 48.21 -25.46 37.32
CA LEU A 134 49.52 -26.07 37.07
C LEU A 134 49.79 -26.36 35.58
N TYR A 135 49.02 -25.76 34.67
CA TYR A 135 49.28 -25.85 33.24
C TYR A 135 50.41 -24.89 32.84
N GLU A 136 51.50 -25.41 32.29
CA GLU A 136 52.69 -24.65 31.86
C GLU A 136 52.69 -24.45 30.34
N GLN A 137 52.71 -23.20 29.90
CA GLN A 137 52.92 -22.80 28.50
C GLN A 137 54.33 -22.23 28.33
N ARG A 138 55.03 -22.59 27.25
CA ARG A 138 56.40 -22.14 26.98
C ARG A 138 56.46 -21.29 25.71
N PHE A 139 57.29 -20.24 25.76
CA PHE A 139 57.48 -19.27 24.69
C PHE A 139 58.98 -19.06 24.47
N SER A 140 59.42 -19.17 23.22
CA SER A 140 60.81 -19.07 22.78
C SER A 140 60.89 -18.30 21.46
N GLY A 141 62.08 -17.87 21.05
CA GLY A 141 62.28 -17.08 19.83
C GLY A 141 61.99 -15.59 20.00
N ASN A 142 61.74 -14.93 18.86
CA ASN A 142 61.58 -13.48 18.76
C ASN A 142 60.17 -13.00 18.32
N SER A 143 59.18 -13.88 18.42
CA SER A 143 57.79 -13.57 18.10
C SER A 143 56.95 -13.47 19.36
N SER A 144 56.53 -12.25 19.72
CA SER A 144 55.63 -12.05 20.88
C SER A 144 54.31 -12.80 20.70
N PRO A 145 53.90 -13.65 21.66
CA PRO A 145 52.64 -14.38 21.58
C PRO A 145 51.43 -13.45 21.71
N ALA A 146 50.26 -13.96 21.33
CA ALA A 146 49.00 -13.27 21.56
C ALA A 146 48.79 -13.01 23.06
N ARG A 147 48.01 -11.97 23.37
CA ARG A 147 47.62 -11.64 24.75
C ARG A 147 47.08 -12.88 25.48
N LEU A 148 47.47 -13.07 26.72
CA LEU A 148 47.04 -14.20 27.55
C LEU A 148 46.11 -13.69 28.66
N ILE A 149 45.03 -14.42 28.89
CA ILE A 149 44.08 -14.16 29.98
C ILE A 149 44.11 -15.37 30.90
N ILE A 150 44.67 -15.19 32.10
CA ILE A 150 44.75 -16.23 33.12
C ILE A 150 43.58 -16.05 34.09
N THR A 151 42.78 -17.10 34.29
CA THR A 151 41.69 -17.11 35.25
C THR A 151 42.20 -17.40 36.65
N GLY A 152 41.87 -16.54 37.62
CA GLY A 152 42.44 -16.56 38.97
C GLY A 152 43.58 -15.55 39.14
N GLY A 153 43.71 -14.98 40.34
CA GLY A 153 44.66 -13.91 40.63
C GLY A 153 46.10 -14.37 40.84
N TYR A 154 46.51 -15.55 40.38
CA TYR A 154 47.85 -16.10 40.62
C TYR A 154 48.44 -16.74 39.36
N VAL A 155 49.68 -16.36 39.02
CA VAL A 155 50.44 -16.94 37.90
C VAL A 155 51.92 -16.96 38.25
N THR A 156 52.63 -17.99 37.79
CA THR A 156 54.09 -18.09 37.93
C THR A 156 54.75 -17.92 36.58
N ILE A 157 55.70 -16.99 36.50
CA ILE A 157 56.54 -16.75 35.33
C ILE A 157 57.91 -17.36 35.60
N LYS A 158 58.43 -18.15 34.68
CA LYS A 158 59.77 -18.73 34.76
C LYS A 158 60.55 -18.34 33.51
N PHE A 159 61.80 -17.97 33.66
CA PHE A 159 62.73 -17.79 32.54
C PHE A 159 63.92 -18.71 32.75
N ARG A 160 64.24 -19.49 31.72
CA ARG A 160 65.32 -20.47 31.73
C ARG A 160 66.26 -20.17 30.57
N THR A 161 67.57 -20.20 30.88
CA THR A 161 68.65 -20.09 29.90
C THR A 161 69.60 -21.30 29.95
N ASP A 162 70.30 -21.61 28.87
CA ASP A 162 71.13 -22.83 28.75
C ASP A 162 72.68 -22.62 28.72
N SER A 163 73.15 -21.38 28.89
CA SER A 163 74.58 -21.00 28.99
C SER A 163 75.38 -21.06 27.68
N ASP A 164 74.77 -20.70 26.56
CA ASP A 164 75.44 -20.61 25.27
C ASP A 164 75.53 -19.16 24.73
N ALA A 165 76.10 -18.97 23.54
CA ALA A 165 76.32 -17.64 22.96
C ALA A 165 75.06 -17.01 22.30
N ASN A 166 73.95 -17.75 22.19
CA ASN A 166 72.77 -17.40 21.42
C ASN A 166 71.77 -16.57 22.26
N VAL A 167 72.22 -15.43 22.76
CA VAL A 167 71.42 -14.59 23.67
C VAL A 167 70.69 -13.46 22.95
N GLY A 168 69.44 -13.20 23.37
CA GLY A 168 68.64 -12.05 22.93
C GLY A 168 68.39 -11.04 24.04
N ARG A 169 67.47 -10.09 23.81
CA ARG A 169 67.05 -9.10 24.82
C ARG A 169 66.22 -9.68 25.96
N GLY A 170 65.84 -10.95 25.90
CA GLY A 170 65.04 -11.62 26.93
C GLY A 170 63.56 -11.35 26.76
N PHE A 171 62.88 -10.84 27.80
CA PHE A 171 61.45 -10.58 27.70
C PHE A 171 61.04 -9.35 28.50
N ARG A 172 60.00 -8.67 28.01
CA ARG A 172 59.29 -7.62 28.71
C ARG A 172 57.81 -7.99 28.79
N LEU A 173 57.38 -8.47 29.96
CA LEU A 173 56.01 -8.92 30.19
C LEU A 173 55.24 -7.90 31.00
N ARG A 174 54.18 -7.34 30.44
CA ARG A 174 53.24 -6.48 31.16
C ARG A 174 52.09 -7.31 31.72
N TRP A 175 51.72 -7.05 32.98
CA TRP A 175 50.51 -7.60 33.57
C TRP A 175 49.52 -6.53 34.02
N ARG A 176 48.23 -6.88 34.00
CA ARG A 176 47.13 -6.11 34.60
C ARG A 176 46.12 -7.06 35.24
N ALA A 177 45.69 -6.74 36.44
CA ALA A 177 44.62 -7.44 37.14
C ALA A 177 43.29 -7.24 36.40
N LEU A 178 42.52 -8.33 36.31
CA LEU A 178 41.17 -8.35 35.79
C LEU A 178 40.20 -8.33 36.97
N ASN A 179 39.35 -7.32 37.00
CA ASN A 179 38.25 -7.23 37.95
C ASN A 179 36.97 -7.78 37.32
N SER A 180 36.14 -8.39 38.16
CA SER A 180 34.86 -8.94 37.73
C SER A 180 33.86 -7.82 37.54
N GLU A 181 33.21 -7.79 36.38
CA GLU A 181 32.03 -6.94 36.17
C GLU A 181 30.76 -7.72 36.59
N ILE A 182 30.78 -8.39 37.76
CA ILE A 182 29.56 -9.03 38.26
C ILE A 182 28.63 -7.93 38.73
N VAL A 183 27.62 -7.65 37.92
CA VAL A 183 26.38 -7.03 38.37
C VAL A 183 25.68 -8.03 39.28
N THR A 184 26.00 -8.03 40.57
CA THR A 184 25.24 -8.75 41.59
C THR A 184 23.95 -7.98 41.86
N SER A 185 22.90 -8.26 41.10
CA SER A 185 21.55 -7.88 41.51
C SER A 185 20.61 -9.09 41.51
N PRO A 186 19.87 -9.34 42.61
CA PRO A 186 18.76 -10.29 42.64
C PRO A 186 17.48 -9.73 41.99
N THR A 187 17.51 -8.53 41.39
CA THR A 187 16.41 -8.05 40.56
C THR A 187 16.43 -8.77 39.21
N PRO A 188 15.27 -9.15 38.63
CA PRO A 188 15.24 -9.73 37.29
C PRO A 188 15.92 -8.73 36.35
N ILE A 189 17.09 -9.13 35.82
CA ILE A 189 17.89 -8.32 34.93
C ILE A 189 16.95 -7.85 33.82
N ALA A 190 16.65 -6.55 33.80
CA ALA A 190 15.95 -5.93 32.71
C ALA A 190 16.90 -6.06 31.51
N PHE A 191 16.66 -7.07 30.68
CA PHE A 191 17.48 -7.45 29.54
C PHE A 191 17.51 -6.29 28.53
N GLY A 192 18.46 -5.38 28.75
CA GLY A 192 18.61 -4.15 27.98
C GLY A 192 19.06 -4.44 26.56
N SER A 193 19.81 -5.50 26.28
CA SER A 193 20.31 -5.79 24.93
C SER A 193 20.55 -7.29 24.73
N ALA A 194 19.55 -8.14 24.93
CA ALA A 194 19.76 -9.59 24.89
C ALA A 194 18.77 -10.33 23.99
N MET A 195 19.26 -11.45 23.45
CA MET A 195 18.47 -12.46 22.78
C MET A 195 17.99 -13.48 23.82
N GLN A 196 16.67 -13.65 23.96
CA GLN A 196 16.08 -14.55 24.95
C GLN A 196 15.10 -15.52 24.29
N PHE A 197 15.20 -16.79 24.65
CA PHE A 197 14.29 -17.86 24.23
C PHE A 197 13.59 -18.43 25.46
N ASP A 198 12.28 -18.23 25.62
CA ASP A 198 11.54 -18.90 26.68
C ASP A 198 11.02 -20.26 26.19
N THR A 199 11.65 -21.33 26.64
CA THR A 199 11.29 -22.71 26.25
C THR A 199 9.94 -23.17 26.80
N LYS A 200 9.37 -22.50 27.82
CA LYS A 200 8.04 -22.85 28.34
C LYS A 200 6.93 -22.26 27.51
N SER A 201 7.09 -21.00 27.09
CA SER A 201 6.11 -20.31 26.27
C SER A 201 6.44 -20.39 24.78
N TYR A 202 7.57 -20.97 24.38
CA TYR A 202 8.10 -20.93 23.01
C TYR A 202 8.34 -19.51 22.46
N SER A 203 8.46 -18.51 23.34
CA SER A 203 8.59 -17.11 22.94
C SER A 203 10.05 -16.73 22.66
N PHE A 204 10.24 -15.76 21.78
CA PHE A 204 11.54 -15.28 21.35
C PHE A 204 11.59 -13.76 21.34
N LYS A 205 12.67 -13.18 21.87
CA LYS A 205 12.90 -11.74 21.76
C LYS A 205 14.37 -11.39 21.54
N ALA A 206 14.63 -10.35 20.78
CA ALA A 206 15.98 -9.83 20.58
C ALA A 206 15.99 -8.31 20.35
N GLY A 207 16.99 -7.62 20.89
CA GLY A 207 17.13 -6.16 20.84
C GLY A 207 16.94 -5.51 22.21
N TYR A 208 16.57 -4.22 22.23
CA TYR A 208 16.51 -3.41 23.43
C TYR A 208 15.09 -3.26 23.98
N ASN A 209 14.88 -3.62 25.26
CA ASN A 209 13.62 -3.44 25.98
C ASN A 209 12.38 -4.06 25.31
N ASN A 210 12.55 -5.21 24.64
CA ASN A 210 11.43 -5.92 24.02
C ASN A 210 10.73 -6.86 25.02
N ARG A 211 9.42 -7.05 24.83
CA ARG A 211 8.59 -7.98 25.62
C ARG A 211 7.89 -8.97 24.69
N ALA A 212 8.30 -10.23 24.73
CA ALA A 212 7.55 -11.36 24.16
C ALA A 212 6.92 -12.14 25.33
N SER A 213 5.61 -11.98 25.55
CA SER A 213 4.91 -12.60 26.70
C SER A 213 3.74 -13.52 26.32
N GLY A 214 3.35 -13.55 25.05
CA GLY A 214 2.39 -14.55 24.55
C GLY A 214 3.07 -15.89 24.25
N ASN A 215 2.31 -16.97 24.23
CA ASN A 215 2.78 -18.28 23.76
C ASN A 215 3.24 -18.18 22.29
N ALA A 216 4.37 -18.76 21.93
CA ALA A 216 4.97 -18.70 20.60
C ALA A 216 5.13 -17.27 20.03
N SER A 217 5.20 -16.25 20.89
CA SER A 217 5.30 -14.86 20.48
C SER A 217 6.73 -14.45 20.14
N SER A 218 6.90 -13.48 19.25
CA SER A 218 8.22 -12.98 18.81
C SER A 218 8.32 -11.46 18.88
N ALA A 219 9.32 -10.91 19.58
CA ALA A 219 9.51 -9.46 19.74
C ALA A 219 10.94 -8.98 19.39
N PHE A 220 11.06 -8.07 18.42
CA PHE A 220 12.34 -7.62 17.88
C PHE A 220 12.49 -6.10 17.82
N GLY A 221 13.72 -5.60 17.98
CA GLY A 221 14.07 -4.19 17.76
C GLY A 221 14.18 -3.39 19.07
N TYR A 222 13.48 -2.27 19.18
CA TYR A 222 13.53 -1.36 20.33
C TYR A 222 12.13 -1.15 20.90
N ASN A 223 11.93 -1.47 22.19
CA ASN A 223 10.69 -1.22 22.92
C ASN A 223 9.43 -1.84 22.29
N SER A 224 9.57 -2.97 21.60
CA SER A 224 8.47 -3.68 20.94
C SER A 224 7.85 -4.74 21.86
N THR A 225 6.53 -4.90 21.82
CA THR A 225 5.76 -5.81 22.68
C THR A 225 4.92 -6.77 21.85
N ALA A 226 5.19 -8.08 21.95
CA ALA A 226 4.36 -9.17 21.45
C ALA A 226 3.70 -9.88 22.64
N SER A 227 2.46 -9.53 22.98
CA SER A 227 1.77 -10.06 24.17
C SER A 227 0.64 -11.05 23.88
N GLY A 228 0.14 -11.10 22.64
CA GLY A 228 -0.81 -12.13 22.22
C GLY A 228 -0.12 -13.44 21.84
N ASP A 229 -0.87 -14.54 21.91
CA ASP A 229 -0.37 -15.86 21.51
C ASP A 229 -0.12 -15.88 19.99
N TYR A 230 0.97 -16.50 19.56
CA TYR A 230 1.45 -16.52 18.17
C TYR A 230 1.66 -15.13 17.55
N SER A 231 1.81 -14.07 18.36
CA SER A 231 1.96 -12.71 17.85
C SER A 231 3.40 -12.35 17.50
N THR A 232 3.59 -11.41 16.57
CA THR A 232 4.92 -10.93 16.16
C THR A 232 4.98 -9.40 16.19
N ALA A 233 5.87 -8.84 17.01
CA ALA A 233 6.19 -7.42 17.04
C ALA A 233 7.64 -7.18 16.59
N MET A 234 7.88 -6.31 15.63
CA MET A 234 9.22 -6.01 15.13
C MET A 234 9.39 -4.52 14.83
N GLY A 235 10.49 -3.93 15.27
CA GLY A 235 10.86 -2.55 14.96
C GLY A 235 10.92 -1.68 16.21
N ASN A 236 10.40 -0.46 16.16
CA ASN A 236 10.49 0.53 17.23
C ASN A 236 9.09 0.79 17.82
N GLN A 237 8.88 0.51 19.10
CA GLN A 237 7.61 0.76 19.79
C GLN A 237 6.38 0.08 19.13
N SER A 238 6.58 -1.06 18.47
CA SER A 238 5.48 -1.82 17.85
C SER A 238 4.82 -2.77 18.85
N ILE A 239 3.49 -2.84 18.86
CA ILE A 239 2.68 -3.62 19.82
C ILE A 239 1.81 -4.62 19.04
N ALA A 240 2.13 -5.91 19.15
CA ALA A 240 1.32 -7.04 18.69
C ALA A 240 0.62 -7.67 19.90
N GLY A 241 -0.51 -7.07 20.28
CA GLY A 241 -1.19 -7.36 21.55
C GLY A 241 -2.27 -8.45 21.52
N GLY A 242 -2.86 -8.70 20.35
CA GLY A 242 -3.88 -9.74 20.17
C GLY A 242 -3.28 -11.06 19.68
N ASP A 243 -4.01 -12.15 19.87
CA ASP A 243 -3.54 -13.46 19.37
C ASP A 243 -3.45 -13.46 17.84
N TYR A 244 -2.47 -14.16 17.29
CA TYR A 244 -2.15 -14.20 15.86
C TYR A 244 -1.89 -12.82 15.23
N SER A 245 -1.63 -11.78 16.04
CA SER A 245 -1.44 -10.42 15.53
C SER A 245 0.00 -10.14 15.11
N MET A 246 0.18 -9.17 14.22
CA MET A 246 1.47 -8.79 13.67
C MET A 246 1.62 -7.27 13.66
N ALA A 247 2.70 -6.75 14.24
CA ALA A 247 3.03 -5.33 14.26
C ALA A 247 4.48 -5.11 13.80
N LEU A 248 4.69 -4.60 12.58
CA LEU A 248 6.03 -4.43 11.99
C LEU A 248 6.31 -2.96 11.63
N GLY A 249 7.40 -2.40 12.15
CA GLY A 249 7.83 -1.03 11.89
C GLY A 249 7.81 -0.16 13.14
N GLN A 250 7.26 1.05 13.05
CA GLN A 250 7.38 2.07 14.09
C GLN A 250 6.00 2.44 14.69
N ASN A 251 5.83 2.43 16.01
CA ASN A 251 4.57 2.83 16.67
C ASN A 251 3.29 2.12 16.17
N ASN A 252 3.38 0.88 15.67
CA ASN A 252 2.18 0.16 15.24
C ASN A 252 1.47 -0.47 16.43
N SER A 253 0.14 -0.55 16.39
CA SER A 253 -0.72 -1.13 17.42
C SER A 253 -1.70 -2.12 16.79
N ALA A 254 -1.38 -3.40 16.89
CA ALA A 254 -2.20 -4.55 16.48
C ALA A 254 -2.64 -5.32 17.74
N THR A 255 -3.51 -4.71 18.55
CA THR A 255 -3.92 -5.21 19.87
C THR A 255 -5.11 -6.17 19.85
N SER A 256 -5.73 -6.36 18.69
CA SER A 256 -6.89 -7.25 18.51
C SER A 256 -6.51 -8.57 17.83
N LEU A 257 -7.36 -9.59 18.00
CA LEU A 257 -7.17 -10.92 17.40
C LEU A 257 -6.98 -10.83 15.88
N GLY A 258 -5.90 -11.42 15.36
CA GLY A 258 -5.58 -11.49 13.93
C GLY A 258 -5.30 -10.13 13.26
N ALA A 259 -5.06 -9.07 14.02
CA ALA A 259 -4.75 -7.74 13.49
C ALA A 259 -3.36 -7.71 12.84
N ILE A 260 -3.22 -7.07 11.68
CA ILE A 260 -1.93 -6.89 11.00
C ILE A 260 -1.67 -5.39 10.79
N ALA A 261 -0.66 -4.85 11.44
CA ALA A 261 -0.23 -3.46 11.34
C ALA A 261 1.22 -3.37 10.84
N ILE A 262 1.45 -2.82 9.65
CA ILE A 262 2.80 -2.73 9.06
C ILE A 262 3.07 -1.31 8.58
N GLY A 263 4.20 -0.74 8.97
CA GLY A 263 4.64 0.61 8.59
C GLY A 263 4.84 1.52 9.81
N SER A 264 4.17 2.67 9.88
CA SER A 264 4.32 3.63 10.98
C SER A 264 2.98 4.09 11.56
N ALA A 265 2.85 4.09 12.89
CA ALA A 265 1.72 4.70 13.60
C ALA A 265 0.33 4.18 13.15
N ASN A 266 0.21 2.90 12.80
CA ASN A 266 -1.08 2.30 12.45
C ASN A 266 -1.78 1.74 13.70
N PHE A 267 -3.09 1.91 13.79
CA PHE A 267 -3.96 1.27 14.79
C PHE A 267 -4.91 0.31 14.08
N VAL A 268 -4.88 -0.98 14.42
CA VAL A 268 -5.59 -2.03 13.66
C VAL A 268 -6.40 -2.94 14.60
N ALA A 269 -7.70 -3.06 14.30
CA ALA A 269 -8.67 -3.86 15.02
C ALA A 269 -8.71 -5.32 14.54
N GLN A 270 -9.69 -6.07 15.05
CA GLN A 270 -9.81 -7.51 14.88
C GLN A 270 -9.90 -7.93 13.40
N TYR A 271 -9.11 -8.93 13.02
CA TYR A 271 -9.01 -9.50 11.67
C TYR A 271 -8.76 -8.48 10.55
N ALA A 272 -8.31 -7.28 10.91
CA ALA A 272 -8.12 -6.19 9.97
C ALA A 272 -6.64 -6.06 9.59
N ILE A 273 -6.39 -5.37 8.48
CA ILE A 273 -5.06 -5.12 7.94
C ILE A 273 -4.88 -3.61 7.76
N GLY A 274 -3.80 -3.05 8.33
CA GLY A 274 -3.38 -1.67 8.15
C GLY A 274 -1.93 -1.59 7.69
N LEU A 275 -1.71 -1.16 6.45
CA LEU A 275 -0.39 -1.04 5.84
C LEU A 275 -0.08 0.43 5.49
N GLY A 276 1.08 0.92 5.87
CA GLY A 276 1.55 2.27 5.56
C GLY A 276 1.67 3.15 6.79
N SER A 277 1.14 4.39 6.78
CA SER A 277 1.39 5.38 7.83
C SER A 277 0.13 6.00 8.41
N GLN A 278 0.02 6.12 9.73
CA GLN A 278 -1.07 6.86 10.40
C GLN A 278 -2.47 6.37 10.02
N ASN A 279 -2.64 5.07 9.75
CA ASN A 279 -3.97 4.52 9.46
C ASN A 279 -4.70 4.13 10.76
N SER A 280 -6.00 4.41 10.80
CA SER A 280 -6.91 3.99 11.88
C SER A 280 -7.93 2.99 11.33
N VAL A 281 -7.73 1.71 11.62
CA VAL A 281 -8.53 0.59 11.10
C VAL A 281 -9.31 -0.01 12.26
N SER A 282 -10.43 0.62 12.64
CA SER A 282 -11.29 0.17 13.74
C SER A 282 -12.39 -0.79 13.30
N GLY A 283 -12.67 -0.88 11.99
CA GLY A 283 -13.64 -1.80 11.42
C GLY A 283 -13.16 -3.25 11.42
N LEU A 284 -14.05 -4.17 11.78
CA LEU A 284 -13.82 -5.62 11.75
C LEU A 284 -13.59 -6.10 10.31
N VAL A 285 -12.54 -6.90 10.07
CA VAL A 285 -12.22 -7.49 8.75
C VAL A 285 -11.98 -6.42 7.67
N SER A 286 -11.58 -5.21 8.07
CA SER A 286 -11.28 -4.11 7.14
C SER A 286 -9.85 -4.17 6.64
N ALA A 287 -9.61 -3.63 5.44
CA ALA A 287 -8.29 -3.61 4.81
C ALA A 287 -7.93 -2.19 4.37
N VAL A 288 -6.79 -1.70 4.86
CA VAL A 288 -6.32 -0.33 4.62
C VAL A 288 -4.87 -0.34 4.15
N LEU A 289 -4.60 0.32 3.04
CA LEU A 289 -3.26 0.53 2.51
C LEU A 289 -3.04 2.01 2.16
N GLY A 290 -1.97 2.62 2.69
CA GLY A 290 -1.58 3.99 2.37
C GLY A 290 -1.35 4.84 3.61
N SER A 291 -1.74 6.12 3.57
CA SER A 291 -1.43 7.08 4.63
C SER A 291 -2.64 7.88 5.10
N GLN A 292 -2.77 8.07 6.42
CA GLN A 292 -3.82 8.87 7.06
C GLN A 292 -5.26 8.41 6.76
N ASN A 293 -5.45 7.12 6.49
CA ASN A 293 -6.77 6.60 6.20
C ASN A 293 -7.50 6.18 7.48
N THR A 294 -8.83 6.29 7.48
CA THR A 294 -9.71 5.78 8.53
C THR A 294 -10.68 4.76 7.95
N ALA A 295 -10.75 3.57 8.53
CA ALA A 295 -11.73 2.54 8.19
C ALA A 295 -12.44 2.10 9.47
N SER A 296 -13.66 2.58 9.69
CA SER A 296 -14.47 2.27 10.87
C SER A 296 -15.70 1.42 10.57
N GLY A 297 -16.12 1.32 9.30
CA GLY A 297 -17.15 0.36 8.89
C GLY A 297 -16.62 -1.07 8.91
N VAL A 298 -17.50 -2.03 9.17
CA VAL A 298 -17.19 -3.46 9.04
C VAL A 298 -16.88 -3.76 7.57
N THR A 299 -15.88 -4.61 7.30
CA THR A 299 -15.46 -5.03 5.95
C THR A 299 -15.16 -3.86 4.99
N ALA A 300 -14.69 -2.73 5.53
CA ALA A 300 -14.36 -1.55 4.75
C ALA A 300 -13.01 -1.71 4.02
N GLY A 301 -12.95 -1.28 2.75
CA GLY A 301 -11.74 -1.29 1.94
C GLY A 301 -11.23 0.13 1.68
N VAL A 302 -9.98 0.40 2.03
CA VAL A 302 -9.40 1.74 1.85
C VAL A 302 -8.02 1.70 1.23
N LEU A 303 -7.80 2.50 0.19
CA LEU A 303 -6.50 2.59 -0.48
C LEU A 303 -6.17 4.05 -0.85
N GLY A 304 -5.00 4.53 -0.42
CA GLY A 304 -4.46 5.83 -0.82
C GLY A 304 -4.19 6.78 0.35
N TYR A 305 -4.59 8.05 0.22
CA TYR A 305 -4.27 9.09 1.19
C TYR A 305 -5.53 9.76 1.76
N LYS A 306 -5.60 9.86 3.09
CA LYS A 306 -6.63 10.65 3.78
C LYS A 306 -8.07 10.23 3.49
N ASN A 307 -8.32 8.98 3.16
CA ASN A 307 -9.68 8.49 2.90
C ASN A 307 -10.36 8.07 4.21
N THR A 308 -11.68 8.21 4.28
CA THR A 308 -12.51 7.76 5.40
C THR A 308 -13.60 6.82 4.90
N ALA A 309 -13.62 5.58 5.38
CA ALA A 309 -14.65 4.59 5.11
C ALA A 309 -15.35 4.20 6.41
N SER A 310 -16.52 4.79 6.65
CA SER A 310 -17.31 4.60 7.88
C SER A 310 -18.59 3.81 7.66
N GLY A 311 -19.01 3.59 6.41
CA GLY A 311 -20.10 2.68 6.10
C GLY A 311 -19.65 1.22 6.06
N ASP A 312 -20.50 0.29 6.48
CA ASP A 312 -20.23 -1.14 6.35
C ASP A 312 -20.12 -1.56 4.88
N ASN A 313 -19.19 -2.45 4.56
CA ASN A 313 -18.87 -2.88 3.20
C ASN A 313 -18.55 -1.70 2.26
N SER A 314 -18.09 -0.57 2.78
CA SER A 314 -17.79 0.60 1.96
C SER A 314 -16.35 0.57 1.41
N THR A 315 -16.13 1.21 0.26
CA THR A 315 -14.82 1.27 -0.40
C THR A 315 -14.41 2.70 -0.73
N ALA A 316 -13.27 3.14 -0.21
CA ALA A 316 -12.70 4.46 -0.51
C ALA A 316 -11.30 4.35 -1.14
N LEU A 317 -11.15 4.84 -2.37
CA LEU A 317 -9.91 4.73 -3.15
C LEU A 317 -9.45 6.09 -3.68
N GLY A 318 -8.20 6.46 -3.42
CA GLY A 318 -7.56 7.66 -3.96
C GLY A 318 -7.20 8.65 -2.87
N ASN A 319 -7.62 9.90 -2.98
CA ASN A 319 -7.21 10.97 -2.07
C ASN A 319 -8.42 11.71 -1.46
N ASN A 320 -8.53 11.74 -0.14
CA ASN A 320 -9.53 12.53 0.58
C ASN A 320 -10.99 12.20 0.22
N ASN A 321 -11.29 10.92 0.03
CA ASN A 321 -12.67 10.46 -0.19
C ASN A 321 -13.34 10.06 1.12
N THR A 322 -14.66 10.23 1.21
CA THR A 322 -15.48 9.81 2.36
C THR A 322 -16.60 8.87 1.90
N THR A 323 -16.66 7.65 2.44
CA THR A 323 -17.71 6.66 2.18
C THR A 323 -18.42 6.31 3.49
N SER A 324 -19.54 6.98 3.75
CA SER A 324 -20.33 6.79 4.97
C SER A 324 -21.63 6.01 4.78
N GLY A 325 -22.03 5.77 3.53
CA GLY A 325 -23.15 4.89 3.22
C GLY A 325 -22.76 3.41 3.30
N ALA A 326 -23.67 2.56 3.80
CA ALA A 326 -23.48 1.11 3.71
C ALA A 326 -23.42 0.67 2.23
N TYR A 327 -22.51 -0.22 1.89
CA TYR A 327 -22.25 -0.69 0.51
C TYR A 327 -21.90 0.45 -0.47
N SER A 328 -21.38 1.58 0.01
CA SER A 328 -21.04 2.71 -0.85
C SER A 328 -19.59 2.66 -1.34
N ALA A 329 -19.32 3.28 -2.50
CA ALA A 329 -17.99 3.34 -3.07
C ALA A 329 -17.63 4.76 -3.53
N ALA A 330 -16.42 5.22 -3.23
CA ALA A 330 -15.87 6.49 -3.72
C ALA A 330 -14.46 6.30 -4.26
N LEU A 331 -14.26 6.58 -5.54
CA LEU A 331 -12.96 6.46 -6.22
C LEU A 331 -12.56 7.82 -6.81
N GLY A 332 -11.33 8.25 -6.57
CA GLY A 332 -10.78 9.51 -7.12
C GLY A 332 -10.35 10.48 -6.03
N ASN A 333 -10.76 11.75 -6.11
CA ASN A 333 -10.33 12.77 -5.17
C ASN A 333 -11.45 13.68 -4.67
N ASN A 334 -11.53 13.88 -3.35
CA ASN A 334 -12.55 14.74 -2.72
C ASN A 334 -14.00 14.33 -2.97
N ASN A 335 -14.30 13.03 -3.05
CA ASN A 335 -15.66 12.54 -3.22
C ASN A 335 -16.34 12.16 -1.91
N THR A 336 -17.67 12.20 -1.87
CA THR A 336 -18.49 11.77 -0.73
C THR A 336 -19.62 10.83 -1.15
N ALA A 337 -19.49 9.54 -0.82
CA ALA A 337 -20.52 8.52 -1.02
C ALA A 337 -21.24 8.23 0.31
N SER A 338 -22.16 9.11 0.70
CA SER A 338 -22.91 9.08 1.96
C SER A 338 -24.27 8.37 1.87
N GLY A 339 -24.82 8.15 0.68
CA GLY A 339 -26.02 7.32 0.49
C GLY A 339 -25.70 5.82 0.54
N ALA A 340 -26.60 5.00 1.09
CA ALA A 340 -26.47 3.55 0.99
C ALA A 340 -26.51 3.09 -0.48
N TYR A 341 -25.75 2.05 -0.83
CA TYR A 341 -25.63 1.54 -2.21
C TYR A 341 -25.20 2.58 -3.26
N SER A 342 -24.60 3.69 -2.83
CA SER A 342 -24.19 4.77 -3.74
C SER A 342 -22.78 4.56 -4.29
N THR A 343 -22.52 5.02 -5.51
CA THR A 343 -21.19 4.96 -6.14
C THR A 343 -20.80 6.33 -6.67
N VAL A 344 -19.56 6.75 -6.38
CA VAL A 344 -19.02 8.04 -6.79
C VAL A 344 -17.64 7.88 -7.40
N LEU A 345 -17.46 8.39 -8.62
CA LEU A 345 -16.20 8.34 -9.36
C LEU A 345 -15.76 9.75 -9.75
N GLY A 346 -14.47 10.06 -9.60
CA GLY A 346 -13.88 11.28 -10.16
C GLY A 346 -13.47 12.32 -9.13
N TYR A 347 -13.93 13.57 -9.28
CA TYR A 347 -13.54 14.67 -8.39
C TYR A 347 -14.71 15.55 -7.94
N ARG A 348 -14.75 15.84 -6.63
CA ARG A 348 -15.74 16.73 -5.97
C ARG A 348 -17.21 16.38 -6.24
N MET A 349 -17.55 15.10 -6.14
CA MET A 349 -18.93 14.62 -6.27
C MET A 349 -19.47 14.18 -4.90
N ASN A 350 -20.74 14.45 -4.60
CA ASN A 350 -21.38 14.11 -3.31
C ASN A 350 -22.79 13.55 -3.49
N THR A 351 -23.02 12.32 -3.01
CA THR A 351 -24.33 11.66 -3.08
C THR A 351 -25.38 12.24 -2.16
N ASN A 352 -25.00 13.15 -1.24
CA ASN A 352 -25.91 13.92 -0.39
C ASN A 352 -26.93 13.03 0.35
N SER A 353 -26.45 11.92 0.90
CA SER A 353 -27.24 10.89 1.60
C SER A 353 -28.32 10.23 0.75
N LYS A 354 -28.26 10.33 -0.58
CA LYS A 354 -29.23 9.72 -1.49
C LYS A 354 -28.85 8.27 -1.78
N THR A 355 -29.69 7.35 -1.32
CA THR A 355 -29.55 5.92 -1.60
C THR A 355 -29.54 5.64 -3.10
N GLY A 356 -28.72 4.70 -3.55
CA GLY A 356 -28.69 4.24 -4.94
C GLY A 356 -28.13 5.26 -5.96
N ALA A 357 -27.65 6.42 -5.51
CA ALA A 357 -27.11 7.43 -6.41
C ALA A 357 -25.79 6.95 -7.06
N PHE A 358 -25.69 7.10 -8.38
CA PHE A 358 -24.47 6.86 -9.14
C PHE A 358 -23.96 8.18 -9.72
N MET A 359 -22.75 8.58 -9.38
CA MET A 359 -22.18 9.86 -9.79
C MET A 359 -20.80 9.71 -10.42
N ILE A 360 -20.55 10.44 -11.51
CA ILE A 360 -19.24 10.51 -12.17
C ILE A 360 -18.89 11.95 -12.56
N GLY A 361 -17.66 12.39 -12.28
CA GLY A 361 -17.19 13.73 -12.64
C GLY A 361 -15.71 13.81 -13.05
N ASP A 362 -15.36 14.74 -13.94
CA ASP A 362 -13.97 15.16 -14.19
C ASP A 362 -13.38 16.07 -13.07
N SER A 363 -12.26 16.74 -13.32
CA SER A 363 -11.55 17.62 -12.37
C SER A 363 -12.28 18.92 -11.99
N ASP A 364 -13.47 19.21 -12.52
CA ASP A 364 -14.18 20.50 -12.37
C ASP A 364 -13.23 21.71 -12.59
N PRO A 365 -12.71 21.89 -13.83
CA PRO A 365 -11.71 22.90 -14.12
C PRO A 365 -12.20 24.34 -13.93
N LEU A 366 -13.51 24.54 -13.83
CA LEU A 366 -14.12 25.85 -13.57
C LEU A 366 -14.31 26.12 -12.07
N GLY A 367 -14.02 25.13 -11.20
CA GLY A 367 -14.11 25.30 -9.75
C GLY A 367 -15.51 25.65 -9.25
N GLN A 368 -16.55 25.11 -9.89
CA GLN A 368 -17.95 25.40 -9.56
C GLN A 368 -18.41 24.70 -8.27
N GLY A 369 -17.55 23.88 -7.66
CA GLY A 369 -17.72 23.35 -6.33
C GLY A 369 -18.15 21.89 -6.35
N VAL A 370 -18.84 21.46 -5.29
CA VAL A 370 -19.26 20.06 -5.14
C VAL A 370 -20.55 19.83 -5.91
N THR A 371 -20.55 18.86 -6.82
CA THR A 371 -21.77 18.42 -7.50
C THR A 371 -22.51 17.43 -6.62
N ALA A 372 -23.77 17.71 -6.32
CA ALA A 372 -24.57 16.90 -5.41
C ALA A 372 -25.73 16.18 -6.11
N SER A 373 -26.08 14.97 -5.64
CA SER A 373 -27.32 14.30 -6.05
C SER A 373 -28.54 14.96 -5.40
N GLY A 374 -29.62 15.10 -6.16
CA GLY A 374 -30.86 15.73 -5.72
C GLY A 374 -31.87 14.76 -5.12
N VAL A 375 -31.91 13.52 -5.61
CA VAL A 375 -32.91 12.49 -5.24
C VAL A 375 -32.26 11.11 -5.19
N THR A 376 -32.91 10.13 -4.56
CA THR A 376 -32.45 8.73 -4.55
C THR A 376 -32.48 8.15 -5.96
N ASP A 377 -31.67 7.11 -6.17
CA ASP A 377 -31.65 6.31 -7.40
C ASP A 377 -31.36 7.15 -8.67
N GLN A 378 -30.57 8.22 -8.49
CA GLN A 378 -30.23 9.18 -9.55
C GLN A 378 -28.85 8.90 -10.14
N PHE A 379 -28.77 8.92 -11.47
CA PHE A 379 -27.50 9.05 -12.19
C PHE A 379 -27.14 10.54 -12.39
N VAL A 380 -25.91 10.92 -12.05
CA VAL A 380 -25.37 12.28 -12.26
C VAL A 380 -24.00 12.22 -12.92
N GLY A 381 -23.89 12.74 -14.15
CA GLY A 381 -22.62 12.91 -14.86
C GLY A 381 -22.29 14.39 -15.05
N ARG A 382 -21.09 14.83 -14.65
CA ARG A 382 -20.62 16.21 -14.85
C ARG A 382 -19.26 16.24 -15.53
N PHE A 383 -19.20 16.86 -16.71
CA PHE A 383 -17.99 16.95 -17.53
C PHE A 383 -17.95 18.31 -18.23
N LEU A 384 -16.77 18.96 -18.28
CA LEU A 384 -16.60 20.28 -18.91
C LEU A 384 -17.09 20.27 -20.36
N ASN A 385 -16.69 19.25 -21.13
CA ASN A 385 -16.98 19.15 -22.57
C ASN A 385 -18.18 18.25 -22.87
N GLY A 386 -18.97 17.91 -21.85
CA GLY A 386 -20.06 16.96 -21.95
C GLY A 386 -19.60 15.51 -22.18
N TYR A 387 -20.45 14.67 -22.76
CA TYR A 387 -20.20 13.23 -22.87
C TYR A 387 -20.97 12.57 -24.01
N PHE A 388 -20.49 11.38 -24.40
CA PHE A 388 -21.06 10.57 -25.48
C PHE A 388 -21.70 9.29 -24.91
N LEU A 389 -22.83 8.89 -25.48
CA LEU A 389 -23.41 7.56 -25.33
C LEU A 389 -23.45 6.90 -26.72
N LEU A 390 -22.45 6.06 -26.98
CA LEU A 390 -22.21 5.47 -28.30
C LEU A 390 -22.47 3.98 -28.28
N THR A 391 -22.93 3.47 -29.42
CA THR A 391 -22.93 2.05 -29.74
C THR A 391 -21.76 1.73 -30.65
N CYS A 392 -21.21 0.51 -30.57
CA CYS A 392 -20.42 0.00 -31.67
C CYS A 392 -21.37 -0.12 -32.88
N GLY A 393 -20.99 0.46 -34.02
CA GLY A 393 -21.78 0.30 -35.25
C GLY A 393 -21.98 -1.17 -35.62
N ASP A 394 -22.80 -1.43 -36.63
CA ASP A 394 -23.08 -2.80 -37.06
C ASP A 394 -21.82 -3.45 -37.69
N ARG A 395 -21.21 -4.38 -36.95
CA ARG A 395 -20.03 -5.15 -37.38
C ARG A 395 -20.29 -5.98 -38.65
N ASN A 396 -21.54 -6.28 -38.97
CA ASN A 396 -21.90 -7.12 -40.13
C ASN A 396 -21.92 -6.33 -41.45
N THR A 397 -21.76 -5.00 -41.42
CA THR A 397 -21.80 -4.15 -42.61
C THR A 397 -20.42 -3.65 -43.07
N GLY A 398 -19.34 -4.00 -42.36
CA GLY A 398 -17.99 -3.49 -42.63
C GLY A 398 -17.79 -2.00 -42.31
N SER A 399 -18.86 -1.28 -41.93
CA SER A 399 -18.81 0.12 -41.48
C SER A 399 -18.48 0.18 -39.99
N GLY A 400 -17.25 0.54 -39.66
CA GLY A 400 -16.83 0.84 -38.28
C GLY A 400 -17.44 2.11 -37.67
N SER A 401 -18.49 2.67 -38.28
CA SER A 401 -19.06 3.95 -37.88
C SER A 401 -19.89 3.82 -36.61
N ARG A 402 -19.45 4.47 -35.54
CA ARG A 402 -20.21 4.56 -34.30
C ARG A 402 -21.47 5.40 -34.51
N THR A 403 -22.58 4.95 -33.94
CA THR A 403 -23.83 5.72 -33.85
C THR A 403 -24.18 5.94 -32.38
N GLY A 404 -25.03 6.93 -32.10
CA GLY A 404 -25.42 7.25 -30.72
C GLY A 404 -25.74 8.73 -30.55
N VAL A 405 -25.66 9.18 -29.30
CA VAL A 405 -25.93 10.56 -28.91
C VAL A 405 -24.75 11.19 -28.20
N GLN A 406 -24.63 12.50 -28.31
CA GLN A 406 -23.65 13.31 -27.59
C GLN A 406 -24.33 14.54 -27.00
N ILE A 407 -23.81 15.02 -25.88
CA ILE A 407 -24.06 16.37 -25.40
C ILE A 407 -22.70 17.04 -25.24
N GLY A 408 -22.49 18.17 -25.89
CA GLY A 408 -21.23 18.91 -25.91
C GLY A 408 -21.17 20.02 -24.87
N GLN A 409 -20.03 20.70 -24.81
CA GLN A 409 -19.80 21.84 -23.93
C GLN A 409 -20.92 22.90 -24.07
N GLY A 410 -21.54 23.27 -22.94
CA GLY A 410 -22.56 24.31 -22.87
C GLY A 410 -23.91 23.96 -23.54
N GLN A 411 -24.06 22.74 -24.09
CA GLN A 411 -25.33 22.31 -24.68
C GLN A 411 -26.34 21.93 -23.59
N ASN A 412 -27.62 22.15 -23.88
CA ASN A 412 -28.73 21.84 -22.97
C ASN A 412 -29.55 20.61 -23.43
N SER A 413 -29.20 19.99 -24.55
CA SER A 413 -29.91 18.84 -25.12
C SER A 413 -28.96 17.90 -25.87
N TRP A 414 -29.37 16.65 -25.98
CA TRP A 414 -28.65 15.63 -26.74
C TRP A 414 -28.72 15.87 -28.26
N ALA A 415 -27.62 15.59 -28.95
CA ALA A 415 -27.53 15.54 -30.41
C ALA A 415 -27.30 14.10 -30.86
N SER A 416 -28.15 13.61 -31.76
CA SER A 416 -27.95 12.33 -32.45
C SER A 416 -26.97 12.49 -33.60
N ILE A 417 -26.11 11.49 -33.84
CA ILE A 417 -25.24 11.47 -35.02
C ILE A 417 -26.12 11.42 -36.28
N SER A 418 -26.08 12.47 -37.11
CA SER A 418 -26.97 12.65 -38.28
C SER A 418 -26.25 13.31 -39.47
N ASP A 419 -25.04 12.87 -39.77
CA ASP A 419 -24.22 13.35 -40.89
C ASP A 419 -24.58 12.59 -42.19
N SER A 420 -24.78 13.29 -43.31
CA SER A 420 -25.10 12.66 -44.60
C SER A 420 -23.98 11.76 -45.13
N THR A 421 -22.72 12.03 -44.76
CA THR A 421 -21.57 11.16 -45.08
C THR A 421 -21.57 9.85 -44.27
N LYS A 422 -22.43 9.76 -43.24
CA LYS A 422 -22.66 8.58 -42.41
C LYS A 422 -24.00 7.89 -42.72
N LYS A 423 -24.72 8.36 -43.74
CA LYS A 423 -26.03 7.83 -44.16
C LYS A 423 -26.00 7.43 -45.62
N GLU A 424 -26.79 6.45 -45.97
CA GLU A 424 -26.92 5.94 -47.34
C GLU A 424 -28.34 5.45 -47.59
N ARG A 425 -28.61 5.01 -48.83
CA ARG A 425 -29.91 4.42 -49.24
C ARG A 425 -31.11 5.35 -49.02
N PHE A 426 -30.95 6.63 -49.35
CA PHE A 426 -32.02 7.64 -49.25
C PHE A 426 -33.23 7.31 -50.14
N ARG A 427 -34.44 7.46 -49.60
CA ARG A 427 -35.71 7.34 -50.34
C ARG A 427 -36.54 8.63 -50.25
N PRO A 428 -37.13 9.10 -51.37
CA PRO A 428 -38.08 10.21 -51.34
C PRO A 428 -39.36 9.86 -50.56
N ILE A 429 -39.91 10.85 -49.86
CA ILE A 429 -41.15 10.69 -49.08
C ILE A 429 -42.38 11.04 -49.94
N ASN A 430 -43.38 10.16 -49.97
CA ASN A 430 -44.69 10.46 -50.57
C ASN A 430 -45.52 11.29 -49.58
N HIS A 431 -45.70 12.56 -49.89
CA HIS A 431 -46.31 13.55 -48.98
C HIS A 431 -47.81 13.28 -48.75
N THR A 432 -48.54 12.77 -49.74
CA THR A 432 -49.97 12.46 -49.59
C THR A 432 -50.18 11.24 -48.70
N ASP A 433 -49.43 10.16 -48.94
CA ASP A 433 -49.45 8.95 -48.12
C ASP A 433 -49.02 9.27 -46.67
N LEU A 434 -48.00 10.11 -46.50
CA LEU A 434 -47.54 10.57 -45.19
C LEU A 434 -48.66 11.25 -44.40
N LEU A 435 -49.39 12.21 -44.98
CA LEU A 435 -50.47 12.91 -44.28
C LEU A 435 -51.64 11.97 -43.96
N GLN A 436 -51.97 11.05 -44.86
CA GLN A 436 -53.01 10.04 -44.61
C GLN A 436 -52.63 9.14 -43.42
N LYS A 437 -51.38 8.68 -43.37
CA LYS A 437 -50.84 7.90 -42.25
C LYS A 437 -50.87 8.69 -40.95
N ILE A 438 -50.41 9.95 -40.96
CA ILE A 438 -50.44 10.82 -39.78
C ILE A 438 -51.88 11.03 -39.29
N ASN A 439 -52.81 11.32 -40.20
CA ASN A 439 -54.22 11.55 -39.86
C ASN A 439 -54.92 10.28 -39.33
N ALA A 440 -54.50 9.09 -39.77
CA ALA A 440 -55.03 7.83 -39.29
C ALA A 440 -54.48 7.39 -37.92
N MET A 441 -53.37 7.98 -37.46
CA MET A 441 -52.77 7.63 -36.17
C MET A 441 -53.61 8.12 -34.99
N ARG A 442 -53.76 7.27 -33.98
CA ARG A 442 -54.44 7.62 -32.73
C ARG A 442 -53.51 8.43 -31.84
N LEU A 443 -53.80 9.72 -31.68
CA LEU A 443 -53.13 10.59 -30.72
C LEU A 443 -53.96 10.68 -29.46
N THR A 444 -53.42 10.20 -28.35
CA THR A 444 -54.12 10.16 -27.07
C THR A 444 -53.21 10.66 -25.95
N THR A 445 -53.81 10.98 -24.80
CA THR A 445 -53.05 11.12 -23.56
C THR A 445 -52.98 9.78 -22.84
N TRP A 446 -51.86 9.49 -22.21
CA TRP A 446 -51.63 8.23 -21.52
C TRP A 446 -50.67 8.39 -20.34
N ASN A 447 -50.58 7.35 -19.53
CA ASN A 447 -49.66 7.17 -18.42
C ASN A 447 -49.12 5.75 -18.50
N TYR A 448 -47.89 5.51 -18.05
CA TYR A 448 -47.43 4.12 -17.94
C TYR A 448 -48.28 3.38 -16.92
N LYS A 449 -48.43 2.06 -17.11
CA LYS A 449 -49.14 1.20 -16.14
C LYS A 449 -48.49 1.40 -14.76
N GLY A 450 -49.31 1.73 -13.76
CA GLY A 450 -48.84 2.03 -12.38
C GLY A 450 -48.53 3.50 -12.10
N GLN A 451 -48.40 4.39 -13.10
CA GLN A 451 -48.31 5.83 -12.86
C GLN A 451 -49.69 6.42 -12.59
N THR A 452 -49.83 7.32 -11.61
CA THR A 452 -51.12 7.94 -11.27
C THR A 452 -51.17 9.43 -11.57
N GLN A 453 -50.04 10.13 -11.52
CA GLN A 453 -49.97 11.59 -11.65
C GLN A 453 -49.25 12.10 -12.90
N ILE A 454 -48.46 11.26 -13.57
CA ILE A 454 -47.69 11.66 -14.75
C ILE A 454 -48.49 11.32 -16.00
N ARG A 455 -48.78 12.34 -16.81
CA ARG A 455 -49.48 12.22 -18.10
C ARG A 455 -48.54 12.57 -19.23
N HIS A 456 -48.65 11.83 -20.31
CA HIS A 456 -47.92 11.99 -21.56
C HIS A 456 -48.91 12.20 -22.70
N TYR A 457 -48.48 12.86 -23.76
CA TYR A 457 -49.26 13.07 -24.98
C TYR A 457 -48.47 12.49 -26.15
N GLY A 458 -49.09 11.65 -26.98
CA GLY A 458 -48.42 11.14 -28.18
C GLY A 458 -49.07 9.88 -28.76
N PRO A 459 -48.54 9.40 -29.90
CA PRO A 459 -48.96 8.12 -30.48
C PRO A 459 -48.44 6.94 -29.65
N MET A 460 -49.02 5.77 -29.89
CA MET A 460 -48.50 4.49 -29.41
C MET A 460 -47.47 3.94 -30.40
N ALA A 461 -46.46 3.22 -29.90
CA ALA A 461 -45.39 2.67 -30.74
C ALA A 461 -45.90 1.75 -31.85
N GLN A 462 -46.93 0.95 -31.56
CA GLN A 462 -47.55 0.04 -32.53
C GLN A 462 -48.18 0.79 -33.70
N ASP A 463 -48.89 1.89 -33.43
CA ASP A 463 -49.55 2.68 -34.47
C ASP A 463 -48.50 3.40 -35.33
N PHE A 464 -47.46 3.95 -34.70
CA PHE A 464 -46.34 4.60 -35.40
C PHE A 464 -45.56 3.60 -36.27
N TYR A 465 -45.28 2.42 -35.73
CA TYR A 465 -44.57 1.34 -36.43
C TYR A 465 -45.41 0.74 -37.56
N ALA A 466 -46.72 0.57 -37.37
CA ALA A 466 -47.60 0.13 -38.46
C ALA A 466 -47.62 1.12 -39.63
N ALA A 467 -47.51 2.42 -39.34
CA ALA A 467 -47.51 3.48 -40.36
C ALA A 467 -46.14 3.67 -41.04
N PHE A 468 -45.04 3.67 -40.27
CA PHE A 468 -43.71 4.09 -40.72
C PHE A 468 -42.60 3.07 -40.47
N GLY A 469 -42.90 1.93 -39.86
CA GLY A 469 -41.93 0.93 -39.44
C GLY A 469 -41.24 0.17 -40.55
N HIS A 470 -41.72 0.31 -41.79
CA HIS A 470 -41.14 -0.29 -42.99
C HIS A 470 -41.24 0.68 -44.17
N ASP A 471 -40.10 0.92 -44.83
CA ASP A 471 -40.01 1.80 -46.01
C ASP A 471 -39.75 1.02 -47.32
N GLY A 472 -39.79 -0.33 -47.22
CA GLY A 472 -39.46 -1.26 -48.29
C GLY A 472 -37.96 -1.52 -48.49
N LEU A 473 -37.08 -0.80 -47.80
CA LEU A 473 -35.63 -1.07 -47.77
C LEU A 473 -35.21 -1.79 -46.49
N GLY A 474 -35.95 -1.56 -45.40
CA GLY A 474 -35.71 -2.22 -44.14
C GLY A 474 -36.77 -1.89 -43.10
N GLN A 475 -36.37 -2.09 -41.85
CA GLN A 475 -37.15 -1.78 -40.68
C GLN A 475 -36.72 -0.43 -40.12
N VAL A 476 -37.69 0.39 -39.72
CA VAL A 476 -37.51 1.68 -39.05
C VAL A 476 -38.10 1.55 -37.65
N GLY A 477 -37.26 1.55 -36.64
CA GLY A 477 -37.67 1.36 -35.26
C GLY A 477 -38.34 0.01 -34.96
N CYS A 478 -39.30 -0.04 -34.02
CA CYS A 478 -40.02 -1.26 -33.64
C CYS A 478 -41.42 -0.95 -33.08
N ASP A 479 -42.22 -1.97 -32.83
CA ASP A 479 -43.60 -1.86 -32.34
C ASP A 479 -43.73 -1.58 -30.83
N THR A 480 -42.61 -1.47 -30.10
CA THR A 480 -42.58 -1.24 -28.65
C THR A 480 -41.89 0.06 -28.25
N LEU A 481 -41.20 0.73 -29.17
CA LEU A 481 -40.44 1.96 -28.92
C LEU A 481 -40.68 2.99 -30.02
N ILE A 482 -40.66 4.27 -29.65
CA ILE A 482 -40.62 5.38 -30.61
C ILE A 482 -39.28 6.08 -30.47
N TYR A 483 -38.47 6.03 -31.52
CA TYR A 483 -37.19 6.71 -31.58
C TYR A 483 -37.43 8.20 -31.83
N SER A 484 -36.94 9.06 -30.94
CA SER A 484 -37.19 10.50 -31.00
C SER A 484 -36.67 11.15 -32.29
N HIS A 485 -35.56 10.64 -32.84
CA HIS A 485 -35.00 11.12 -34.11
C HIS A 485 -35.92 10.80 -35.31
N ASP A 486 -36.47 9.58 -35.37
CA ASP A 486 -37.38 9.17 -36.44
C ASP A 486 -38.72 9.89 -36.34
N PHE A 487 -39.24 10.03 -35.12
CA PHE A 487 -40.47 10.80 -34.85
C PHE A 487 -40.33 12.27 -35.31
N ALA A 488 -39.18 12.91 -35.03
CA ALA A 488 -38.90 14.26 -35.51
C ALA A 488 -38.83 14.32 -37.04
N GLY A 489 -38.17 13.34 -37.69
CA GLY A 489 -38.10 13.24 -39.15
C GLY A 489 -39.48 13.16 -39.82
N VAL A 490 -40.35 12.28 -39.31
CA VAL A 490 -41.74 12.14 -39.79
C VAL A 490 -42.52 13.44 -39.58
N THR A 491 -42.36 14.09 -38.43
CA THR A 491 -43.05 15.35 -38.12
C THR A 491 -42.65 16.48 -39.08
N PHE A 492 -41.34 16.66 -39.34
CA PHE A 492 -40.87 17.66 -40.30
C PHE A 492 -41.34 17.37 -41.72
N ALA A 493 -41.31 16.11 -42.14
CA ALA A 493 -41.86 15.70 -43.44
C ALA A 493 -43.37 15.99 -43.52
N GLY A 494 -44.10 15.80 -42.42
CA GLY A 494 -45.52 16.13 -42.31
C GLY A 494 -45.79 17.62 -42.48
N VAL A 495 -44.99 18.48 -41.84
CA VAL A 495 -45.06 19.94 -42.02
C VAL A 495 -44.81 20.33 -43.48
N GLN A 496 -43.79 19.75 -44.12
CA GLN A 496 -43.53 19.99 -45.55
C GLN A 496 -44.72 19.56 -46.42
N ALA A 497 -45.34 18.42 -46.11
CA ALA A 497 -46.52 17.94 -46.82
C ALA A 497 -47.70 18.90 -46.65
N LEU A 498 -47.98 19.37 -45.43
CA LEU A 498 -49.04 20.34 -45.15
C LEU A 498 -48.82 21.67 -45.88
N ILE A 499 -47.58 22.17 -45.93
CA ILE A 499 -47.25 23.39 -46.69
C ILE A 499 -47.59 23.21 -48.17
N ARG A 500 -47.19 22.08 -48.77
CA ARG A 500 -47.48 21.79 -50.19
C ARG A 500 -48.99 21.72 -50.45
N GLU A 501 -49.74 21.06 -49.58
CA GLU A 501 -51.19 20.97 -49.72
C GLU A 501 -51.87 22.34 -49.54
N ASN A 502 -51.39 23.16 -48.60
CA ASN A 502 -51.89 24.51 -48.40
C ASN A 502 -51.65 25.42 -49.61
N GLU A 503 -50.46 25.38 -50.21
CA GLU A 503 -50.15 26.14 -51.43
C GLU A 503 -51.00 25.65 -52.62
N ALA A 504 -51.22 24.34 -52.75
CA ALA A 504 -52.11 23.80 -53.76
C ALA A 504 -53.56 24.27 -53.54
N LEU A 505 -54.03 24.33 -52.29
CA LEU A 505 -55.36 24.85 -51.94
C LEU A 505 -55.47 26.34 -52.26
N LYS A 506 -54.47 27.17 -51.93
CA LYS A 506 -54.44 28.60 -52.29
C LYS A 506 -54.50 28.80 -53.80
N ALA A 507 -53.74 28.03 -54.58
CA ALA A 507 -53.77 28.11 -56.03
C ALA A 507 -55.15 27.75 -56.60
N ARG A 508 -55.80 26.71 -56.06
CA ARG A 508 -57.17 26.34 -56.44
C ARG A 508 -58.17 27.42 -56.05
N LEU A 509 -58.04 28.02 -54.87
CA LEU A 509 -58.89 29.11 -54.41
C LEU A 509 -58.76 30.33 -55.33
N ALA A 510 -57.54 30.76 -55.66
CA ALA A 510 -57.31 31.86 -56.59
C ALA A 510 -57.90 31.57 -57.99
N GLN A 511 -57.78 30.32 -58.45
CA GLN A 511 -58.40 29.90 -59.70
C GLN A 511 -59.94 29.96 -59.63
N GLN A 512 -60.53 29.57 -58.51
CA GLN A 512 -61.98 29.66 -58.30
C GLN A 512 -62.47 31.10 -58.18
N GLU A 513 -61.74 31.98 -57.49
CA GLU A 513 -62.05 33.42 -57.40
C GLU A 513 -62.00 34.08 -58.78
N ALA A 514 -60.99 33.77 -59.61
CA ALA A 514 -60.92 34.26 -60.97
C ALA A 514 -62.11 33.79 -61.83
N ARG A 515 -62.53 32.52 -61.69
CA ARG A 515 -63.73 31.99 -62.37
C ARG A 515 -65.01 32.67 -61.89
N LEU A 516 -65.12 32.93 -60.58
CA LEU A 516 -66.28 33.61 -60.00
C LEU A 516 -66.39 35.04 -60.52
N GLN A 517 -65.28 35.80 -60.53
CA GLN A 517 -65.24 37.15 -61.08
C GLN A 517 -65.64 37.17 -62.57
N GLN A 518 -65.19 36.19 -63.35
CA GLN A 518 -65.59 36.05 -64.74
C GLN A 518 -67.10 35.79 -64.88
N ALA A 519 -67.63 34.83 -64.10
CA ALA A 519 -69.05 34.52 -64.12
C ALA A 519 -69.93 35.73 -63.71
N GLU A 520 -69.51 36.51 -62.72
CA GLU A 520 -70.20 37.76 -62.33
C GLU A 520 -70.16 38.83 -63.44
N GLN A 521 -69.07 38.91 -64.19
CA GLN A 521 -69.00 39.79 -65.37
C GLN A 521 -69.95 39.32 -66.47
N ASP A 522 -69.99 38.01 -66.74
CA ASP A 522 -70.87 37.43 -67.74
C ASP A 522 -72.35 37.64 -67.40
N VAL A 523 -72.72 37.44 -66.12
CA VAL A 523 -74.09 37.72 -65.64
C VAL A 523 -74.43 39.20 -65.76
N ARG A 524 -73.51 40.12 -65.41
CA ARG A 524 -73.72 41.56 -65.60
C ARG A 524 -73.94 41.90 -67.07
N GLN A 525 -73.16 41.33 -67.97
CA GLN A 525 -73.32 41.54 -69.41
C GLN A 525 -74.64 40.95 -69.93
N ALA A 526 -75.03 39.76 -69.45
CA ALA A 526 -76.30 39.15 -69.82
C ALA A 526 -77.50 40.00 -69.36
N ASN A 527 -77.47 40.50 -68.12
CA ASN A 527 -78.48 41.42 -67.61
C ASN A 527 -78.52 42.72 -68.41
N ALA A 528 -77.36 43.33 -68.72
CA ALA A 528 -77.32 44.53 -69.57
C ALA A 528 -77.89 44.28 -70.98
N ARG A 529 -77.67 43.10 -71.56
CA ARG A 529 -78.28 42.69 -72.83
C ARG A 529 -79.80 42.49 -72.69
N LEU A 530 -80.24 41.90 -71.59
CA LEU A 530 -81.66 41.72 -71.28
C LEU A 530 -82.35 43.08 -71.12
N ASP A 531 -81.78 44.00 -70.35
CA ASP A 531 -82.28 45.38 -70.19
C ASP A 531 -82.37 46.11 -71.53
N ALA A 532 -81.36 45.95 -72.40
CA ALA A 532 -81.36 46.53 -73.75
C ALA A 532 -82.45 45.91 -74.64
N LEU A 533 -82.71 44.61 -74.53
CA LEU A 533 -83.80 43.93 -75.22
C LEU A 533 -85.19 44.37 -74.70
N GLU A 534 -85.35 44.49 -73.39
CA GLU A 534 -86.57 45.01 -72.76
C GLU A 534 -86.86 46.44 -73.20
N ALA A 535 -85.85 47.31 -73.30
CA ALA A 535 -85.98 48.67 -73.81
C ALA A 535 -86.48 48.74 -75.27
N VAL A 536 -86.22 47.70 -76.08
CA VAL A 536 -86.72 47.57 -77.47
C VAL A 536 -88.14 47.01 -77.51
N LEU A 537 -88.53 46.19 -76.54
CA LEU A 537 -89.84 45.53 -76.47
C LEU A 537 -90.94 46.37 -75.80
N VAL A 538 -90.63 47.47 -75.11
CA VAL A 538 -91.65 48.43 -74.64
C VAL A 538 -92.29 49.12 -75.85
N PRO A 539 -93.60 48.92 -76.11
CA PRO A 539 -94.23 49.52 -77.28
C PRO A 539 -94.34 51.04 -77.09
N ARG A 540 -93.82 51.79 -78.07
CA ARG A 540 -94.16 53.21 -78.27
C ARG A 540 -95.69 53.35 -78.35
N ARG A 541 -96.34 53.68 -77.23
CA ARG A 541 -97.65 54.33 -77.26
C ARG A 541 -97.48 55.68 -77.96
N ARG A 542 -97.77 55.73 -79.26
CA ARG A 542 -98.10 56.95 -79.98
C ARG A 542 -99.21 57.67 -79.21
N VAL A 543 -98.94 58.89 -78.74
CA VAL A 543 -99.98 59.90 -78.56
C VAL A 543 -99.59 61.08 -79.44
N ALA A 544 -100.45 61.34 -80.42
CA ALA A 544 -100.41 62.47 -81.33
C ALA A 544 -100.82 63.78 -80.63
N ARG A 545 -100.23 64.89 -81.09
CA ARG A 545 -100.70 66.31 -81.12
C ARG A 545 -99.41 67.16 -81.26
N ARG A 546 -99.21 68.03 -82.24
CA ARG A 546 -100.08 68.75 -83.17
C ARG A 546 -99.31 68.97 -84.47
#